data_AF-A0A8J6VYE9-F1
#
_entry.id   AF-A0A8J6VYE9-F1
#
_cell.length_a   1.000
_cell.length_b   1.000
_cell.length_c   1.000
_cell.angle_alpha   90.00
_cell.angle_beta   90.00
_cell.angle_gamma   90.00
#
_symmetry.space_group_name_H-M   'P 1'
#
loop_
_entity.id
_entity.type
_entity.pdbx_description
1 polymer ?
#
loop_
_entity_poly.entity_id
_entity_poly.type
_entity_poly.pdbx_seq_one_letter_code
_entity_poly.pdbx_strand_id
1 'polypeptide(L)' 'MNGVVNLALGRGYLLKTATIQNETVYWVENPYFTSLPYLCLEDLASFLHTLPLLPNPEDTLT' A
#
# COMPACT_ATOMS: atom_id res chain seq x y z
N MET A 1 11.35 1.56 -6.12
CA MET A 1 10.85 1.05 -4.83
C MET A 1 10.53 2.17 -3.83
N ASN A 2 11.45 3.09 -3.53
CA ASN A 2 11.21 4.19 -2.55
C ASN A 2 9.98 5.06 -2.84
N GLY A 3 9.64 5.31 -4.12
CA GLY A 3 8.45 6.10 -4.48
C GLY A 3 7.12 5.46 -4.06
N VAL A 4 6.96 4.14 -4.26
CA VAL A 4 5.71 3.42 -3.94
C VAL A 4 5.55 3.25 -2.42
N VAL A 5 6.65 3.04 -1.70
CA VAL A 5 6.65 3.00 -0.23
C VAL A 5 6.15 4.34 0.34
N ASN A 6 6.72 5.46 -0.12
CA ASN A 6 6.32 6.79 0.33
C ASN A 6 4.86 7.11 -0.06
N LEU A 7 4.42 6.65 -1.24
CA LEU A 7 3.03 6.78 -1.68
C LEU A 7 2.07 6.00 -0.77
N ALA A 8 2.39 4.75 -0.42
CA ALA A 8 1.57 3.95 0.47
C ALA A 8 1.49 4.59 1.86
N LEU A 9 2.63 4.96 2.44
CA LEU A 9 2.71 5.58 3.77
C LEU A 9 1.97 6.92 3.82
N GLY A 10 2.16 7.79 2.81
CA GLY A 10 1.47 9.08 2.72
C GLY A 10 -0.05 8.97 2.55
N ARG A 11 -0.57 7.75 2.35
CA ARG A 11 -2.00 7.45 2.26
C ARG A 11 -2.51 6.61 3.44
N GLY A 12 -1.67 6.32 4.42
CA GLY A 12 -2.02 5.52 5.60
C GLY A 12 -1.99 4.01 5.39
N TYR A 13 -1.25 3.52 4.38
CA TYR A 13 -1.10 2.09 4.10
C TYR A 13 0.36 1.63 4.27
N LEU A 14 0.53 0.37 4.66
CA LEU A 14 1.83 -0.29 4.71
C LEU A 14 2.04 -1.11 3.44
N LEU A 15 3.16 -0.88 2.75
CA LEU A 15 3.60 -1.75 1.65
C LEU A 15 4.14 -3.06 2.22
N LYS A 16 3.65 -4.17 1.68
CA LYS A 16 4.11 -5.53 1.98
C LYS A 16 4.63 -6.20 0.73
N THR A 17 5.57 -7.13 0.93
CA THR A 17 6.18 -7.91 -0.15
C THR A 17 6.35 -9.35 0.29
N ALA A 18 6.17 -10.31 -0.61
CA ALA A 18 6.54 -11.70 -0.37
C ALA A 18 7.07 -12.34 -1.66
N THR A 19 7.92 -13.35 -1.51
CA THR A 19 8.33 -14.21 -2.62
C THR A 19 7.49 -15.48 -2.62
N ILE A 20 6.73 -15.71 -3.68
CA ILE A 20 5.86 -16.88 -3.86
C ILE A 20 6.21 -17.51 -5.20
N GLN A 21 6.58 -18.80 -5.21
CA GLN A 21 6.92 -19.53 -6.45
C GLN A 21 7.98 -18.81 -7.33
N ASN A 22 9.01 -18.23 -6.69
CA ASN A 22 10.06 -17.39 -7.31
C ASN A 22 9.60 -16.03 -7.86
N GLU A 23 8.33 -15.66 -7.71
CA GLU A 23 7.84 -14.34 -8.06
C GLU A 23 7.75 -13.45 -6.82
N THR A 24 8.08 -12.16 -6.97
CA THR A 24 7.87 -11.19 -5.89
C THR A 24 6.51 -10.53 -6.08
N VAL A 25 5.65 -10.66 -5.08
CA VAL A 25 4.34 -10.01 -5.05
C VAL A 25 4.35 -8.86 -4.06
N TYR A 26 3.54 -7.84 -4.35
CA TYR A 26 3.41 -6.61 -3.59
C TYR A 26 1.93 -6.35 -3.27
N TRP A 27 1.63 -5.92 -2.06
CA TRP A 27 0.28 -5.47 -1.69
C TRP A 27 0.37 -4.37 -0.64
N VAL A 28 -0.75 -3.70 -0.39
CA VAL A 28 -0.85 -2.74 0.69
C VAL A 28 -1.92 -3.15 1.69
N GLU A 29 -1.69 -2.83 2.95
CA GLU A 29 -2.64 -3.12 4.02
C GLU A 29 -2.70 -2.02 5.07
N ASN A 30 -3.82 -1.99 5.77
CA ASN A 30 -4.04 -1.25 7.01
C ASN A 30 -4.93 -2.12 7.94
N PRO A 31 -5.29 -1.66 9.15
CA PRO A 31 -6.12 -2.45 10.08
C PRO A 31 -7.51 -2.87 9.57
N TYR A 32 -8.02 -2.25 8.49
CA TYR A 32 -9.38 -2.44 7.97
C TYR A 32 -9.42 -2.96 6.52
N PHE A 33 -8.28 -3.03 5.84
CA PHE A 33 -8.20 -3.30 4.41
C PHE A 33 -6.88 -3.97 4.03
N THR A 34 -6.95 -4.96 3.15
CA THR A 34 -5.81 -5.58 2.50
C THR A 34 -6.10 -5.66 1.00
N SER A 35 -5.18 -5.14 0.17
CA SER A 35 -5.34 -5.21 -1.28
C SER A 35 -5.07 -6.61 -1.82
N LEU A 36 -5.47 -6.84 -3.07
CA LEU A 36 -4.97 -7.98 -3.83
C LEU A 36 -3.44 -7.88 -4.00
N PRO A 37 -2.74 -9.01 -4.20
CA PRO A 37 -1.33 -9.01 -4.55
C PRO A 37 -1.12 -8.62 -6.03
N TYR A 38 -0.07 -7.84 -6.27
CA TYR A 38 0.36 -7.38 -7.59
C TYR A 38 1.77 -7.89 -7.87
N LEU A 39 2.04 -8.28 -9.12
CA LEU A 39 3.38 -8.66 -9.58
C LEU A 39 4.20 -7.45 -10.03
N CYS A 40 3.54 -6.36 -10.41
CA CYS A 40 4.14 -5.12 -10.86
C CYS A 40 3.93 -3.99 -9.84
N LEU A 41 4.99 -3.27 -9.49
CA LEU A 41 4.92 -2.12 -8.58
C LEU A 41 4.16 -0.93 -9.19
N GLU A 42 4.14 -0.78 -10.51
CA GLU A 42 3.46 0.33 -11.20
C GLU A 42 1.94 0.17 -11.15
N ASP A 43 1.44 -1.07 -11.26
CA ASP A 43 0.02 -1.38 -11.10
C ASP A 43 -0.43 -1.10 -9.67
N LEU A 44 0.39 -1.48 -8.68
CA LEU A 44 0.12 -1.16 -7.28
C LEU A 44 0.13 0.35 -7.02
N ALA A 45 1.06 1.10 -7.62
CA ALA A 45 1.11 2.55 -7.51
C ALA A 45 -0.14 3.20 -8.13
N SER A 46 -0.56 2.73 -9.30
CA SER A 46 -1.79 3.18 -9.96
C SER A 46 -3.02 2.90 -9.10
N PHE A 47 -3.10 1.71 -8.49
CA PHE A 47 -4.16 1.36 -7.55
C PHE A 47 -4.16 2.27 -6.32
N LEU A 48 -2.98 2.55 -5.73
CA LEU A 48 -2.85 3.44 -4.57
C LEU A 48 -3.46 4.82 -4.84
N HIS A 49 -3.33 5.37 -6.05
CA HIS A 49 -3.95 6.63 -6.43
C HIS A 49 -5.49 6.60 -6.42
N THR A 50 -6.10 5.42 -6.53
CA THR A 50 -7.57 5.24 -6.50
C THR A 50 -8.14 5.08 -5.08
N LEU A 51 -7.32 4.71 -4.10
CA LEU A 51 -7.76 4.53 -2.72
C LEU A 51 -8.10 5.87 -2.07
N PRO A 52 -8.98 5.92 -1.06
CA PRO A 52 -9.15 7.14 -0.28
C PRO A 52 -7.87 7.48 0.50
N LEU A 53 -7.66 8.77 0.77
CA LEU A 53 -6.70 9.19 1.80
C LEU A 53 -7.30 8.85 3.15
N LEU A 54 -6.57 8.08 3.95
CA LEU A 54 -6.99 7.79 5.31
C LEU A 54 -6.61 8.95 6.23
N PRO A 55 -7.48 9.30 7.20
CA PRO A 55 -7.11 10.25 8.22
C PRO A 55 -5.88 9.72 8.95
N ASN A 56 -4.91 10.60 9.17
CA ASN A 56 -3.75 10.25 9.97
C ASN A 56 -4.28 9.89 11.37
N PRO A 57 -3.85 8.79 11.99
CA PRO A 57 -4.36 8.40 13.31
C PRO A 57 -4.13 9.48 14.39
N GLU A 58 -3.18 10.39 14.17
CA GLU A 58 -2.93 11.57 15.01
C GLU A 58 -3.98 12.68 14.86
N ASP A 59 -4.66 12.78 13.70
CA ASP A 59 -5.70 13.80 13.44
C ASP A 59 -7.04 13.46 14.10
N THR A 60 -7.25 12.22 14.53
CA THR A 60 -8.47 11.76 15.23
C THR A 60 -8.47 12.00 16.74
N LEU A 61 -7.40 12.60 17.30
CA LEU A 61 -7.22 12.80 18.75
C LEU A 61 -7.44 14.24 19.25
N THR A 62 -7.97 15.15 18.42
CA THR A 62 -8.36 16.53 18.82
C THR A 62 -9.87 16.68 18.90
#